data_AF-A0A087PQF8-F1
#
_entry.id   AF-A0A087PQF8-F1
#
_cell.length_a   1.000
_cell.length_b   1.000
_cell.length_c   1.000
_cell.angle_alpha   90.00
_cell.angle_beta   90.00
_cell.angle_gamma   90.00
#
_symmetry.space_group_name_H-M   'P 1'
#
loop_
_entity.id
_entity.type
_entity.pdbx_description
1 polymer ?
#
loop_
_entity_poly.entity_id
_entity_poly.type
_entity_poly.pdbx_seq_one_letter_code
_entity_poly.pdbx_strand_id
1 'polypeptide(L)'
;MTTDFSNSSAILATVTRILEAEELTQAAAILKMADANFEKTGYDNWNGGTDLYTLYLKVDAAIFAQLGSTRDELEQQITQHLKPVVDGFSDDWVSVQIRPRVETRTGWRSLGGNNLTEITRRNIRDYFRVTGTGWWGDLDETDFLGRLYNLATLPSHDHRFTDAAGDIWQHRHNNDDWPNDWVFEDARFGLADSDEKLLRFLAETVHPAVRQDSTHIKTLVDELNARLRPDGWELTEAEIISGRPCYAAQRHSSGTVSAIMRARAVADALDADWMRREIHRLEKAVDTDPSLAVGTAKELVETCCKTILNQKKVEFTKSTDLPRLVKLVATELKLVPEGISEATKGADIIRSILGNLATLTKGLAELRGLYGTGHGRDGKHRGLGPRHAKLAVASAVAFIEFVTETYHERQG
;
A
#
# COMPACT_ATOMS: atom_id res chain seq x y z
N MET A 1 -1.13 10.34 -50.34
CA MET A 1 -1.30 9.03 -49.68
C MET A 1 -1.17 9.29 -48.20
N THR A 2 -2.21 9.04 -47.42
CA THR A 2 -2.17 9.23 -45.97
C THR A 2 -1.24 8.18 -45.38
N THR A 3 -0.26 8.57 -44.57
CA THR A 3 0.64 7.61 -43.92
C THR A 3 -0.16 6.66 -43.03
N ASP A 4 -0.08 5.36 -43.34
CA ASP A 4 -0.83 4.34 -42.65
C ASP A 4 -0.04 3.80 -41.45
N PHE A 5 -0.42 4.24 -40.26
CA PHE A 5 0.10 3.73 -38.99
C PHE A 5 -0.63 2.46 -38.51
N SER A 6 -1.30 1.70 -39.40
CA SER A 6 -1.92 0.41 -39.08
C SER A 6 -0.95 -0.58 -38.44
N ASN A 7 0.35 -0.49 -38.76
CA ASN A 7 1.41 -1.28 -38.13
C ASN A 7 2.14 -0.54 -36.99
N SER A 8 1.45 0.39 -36.32
CA SER A 8 1.96 1.16 -35.17
C SER A 8 2.62 0.27 -34.12
N SER A 9 2.08 -0.92 -33.84
CA SER A 9 2.69 -1.87 -32.91
C SER A 9 4.12 -2.27 -33.31
N ALA A 10 4.39 -2.55 -34.60
CA ALA A 10 5.73 -2.90 -35.05
C ALA A 10 6.68 -1.69 -35.06
N ILE A 11 6.17 -0.50 -35.38
CA ILE A 11 6.93 0.76 -35.33
C ILE A 11 7.36 1.02 -33.87
N LEU A 12 6.41 0.99 -32.94
CA LEU A 12 6.66 1.20 -31.52
C LEU A 12 7.57 0.12 -30.93
N ALA A 13 7.41 -1.14 -31.34
CA ALA A 13 8.31 -2.22 -30.95
C ALA A 13 9.74 -1.96 -31.44
N THR A 14 9.91 -1.48 -32.68
CA THR A 14 11.22 -1.16 -33.25
C THR A 14 11.87 0.01 -32.52
N VAL A 15 11.14 1.11 -32.31
CA VAL A 15 11.63 2.28 -31.56
C VAL A 15 11.96 1.90 -30.12
N THR A 16 11.12 1.10 -29.46
CA THR A 16 11.38 0.58 -28.12
C THR A 16 12.69 -0.20 -28.11
N ARG A 17 12.94 -1.06 -29.09
CA ARG A 17 14.20 -1.82 -29.19
C ARG A 17 15.42 -0.93 -29.43
N ILE A 18 15.29 0.15 -30.20
CA ILE A 18 16.37 1.13 -30.40
C ILE A 18 16.68 1.81 -29.07
N LEU A 19 15.66 2.33 -28.38
CA LEU A 19 15.82 2.99 -27.08
C LEU A 19 16.41 2.05 -26.01
N GLU A 20 16.01 0.77 -26.01
CA GLU A 20 16.62 -0.24 -25.15
C GLU A 20 18.09 -0.50 -25.49
N ALA A 21 18.43 -0.53 -26.79
CA ALA A 21 19.80 -0.72 -27.24
C ALA A 21 20.71 0.46 -26.87
N GLU A 22 20.15 1.67 -26.78
CA GLU A 22 20.84 2.88 -26.36
C GLU A 22 20.74 3.16 -24.84
N GLU A 23 20.22 2.21 -24.05
CA GLU A 23 20.06 2.31 -22.59
C GLU A 23 19.13 3.44 -22.11
N LEU A 24 18.28 3.98 -23.00
CA LEU A 24 17.25 4.98 -22.69
C LEU A 24 16.01 4.31 -22.07
N THR A 25 16.22 3.70 -20.91
CA THR A 25 15.28 2.77 -20.26
C THR A 25 13.96 3.41 -19.85
N GLN A 26 13.97 4.68 -19.42
CA GLN A 26 12.75 5.39 -19.03
C GLN A 26 11.85 5.69 -20.25
N ALA A 27 12.44 6.10 -21.37
CA ALA A 27 11.74 6.33 -22.64
C ALA A 27 11.14 5.02 -23.21
N ALA A 28 11.92 3.93 -23.17
CA ALA A 28 11.45 2.60 -23.57
C ALA A 28 10.32 2.07 -22.66
N ALA A 29 10.40 2.30 -21.35
CA ALA A 29 9.37 1.90 -20.40
C ALA A 29 8.04 2.62 -20.67
N ILE A 30 8.08 3.93 -20.98
CA ILE A 30 6.88 4.69 -21.34
C ILE A 30 6.23 4.10 -22.60
N LEU A 31 6.99 3.78 -23.65
CA LEU A 31 6.44 3.16 -24.87
C LEU A 31 5.75 1.81 -24.62
N LYS A 32 6.24 1.02 -23.65
CA LYS A 32 5.66 -0.29 -23.30
C LYS A 32 4.43 -0.21 -22.42
N MET A 33 4.33 0.83 -21.59
CA MET A 33 3.28 0.95 -20.57
C MET A 33 2.14 1.88 -21.03
N ALA A 34 2.44 2.83 -21.91
CA ALA A 34 1.47 3.78 -22.40
C ALA A 34 0.50 3.13 -23.40
N ASP A 35 -0.75 3.57 -23.37
CA ASP A 35 -1.67 3.36 -24.47
C ASP A 35 -1.32 4.34 -25.60
N ALA A 36 -0.85 3.81 -26.73
CA ALA A 36 -0.19 4.58 -27.78
C ALA A 36 -1.11 4.74 -29.00
N ASN A 37 -1.29 5.98 -29.45
CA ASN A 37 -2.10 6.28 -30.63
C ASN A 37 -1.43 7.33 -31.52
N PHE A 38 -1.33 7.07 -32.82
CA PHE A 38 -0.92 8.06 -33.80
C PHE A 38 -2.13 8.86 -34.28
N GLU A 39 -2.03 10.18 -34.23
CA GLU A 39 -3.08 11.07 -34.73
C GLU A 39 -2.48 12.11 -35.68
N LYS A 40 -3.15 12.35 -36.81
CA LYS A 40 -2.81 13.44 -37.71
C LYS A 40 -3.23 14.76 -37.05
N THR A 41 -2.25 15.56 -36.68
CA THR A 41 -2.43 16.81 -35.94
C THR A 41 -2.36 18.05 -36.81
N GLY A 42 -1.89 17.94 -38.06
CA GLY A 42 -1.80 19.08 -38.97
C GLY A 42 -1.36 18.70 -40.38
N TYR A 43 -1.19 19.74 -41.19
CA TYR A 43 -0.70 19.67 -42.57
C TYR A 43 0.04 20.96 -42.90
N ASP A 44 1.26 20.83 -43.44
CA ASP A 44 2.06 21.93 -43.94
C ASP A 44 2.11 21.89 -45.47
N ASN A 45 1.90 23.02 -46.14
CA ASN A 45 1.81 23.14 -47.60
C ASN A 45 3.06 23.76 -48.27
N TRP A 46 4.15 23.99 -47.52
CA TRP A 46 5.33 24.69 -48.04
C TRP A 46 6.24 23.86 -48.98
N ASN A 47 6.31 22.53 -48.83
CA ASN A 47 7.23 21.67 -49.61
C ASN A 47 6.55 20.47 -50.30
N GLY A 48 5.46 20.71 -51.03
CA GLY A 48 4.73 19.63 -51.71
C GLY A 48 3.71 18.90 -50.82
N GLY A 49 3.52 19.38 -49.58
CA GLY A 49 2.51 18.89 -48.66
C GLY A 49 3.03 17.81 -47.72
N THR A 50 3.22 18.15 -46.44
CA THR A 50 3.67 17.21 -45.40
C THR A 50 2.62 17.11 -44.30
N ASP A 51 2.15 15.90 -44.01
CA ASP A 51 1.23 15.70 -42.89
C ASP A 51 2.03 15.69 -41.58
N LEU A 52 1.46 16.28 -40.52
CA LEU A 52 2.06 16.31 -39.19
C LEU A 52 1.33 15.32 -38.30
N TYR A 53 2.04 14.32 -37.77
CA TYR A 53 1.51 13.33 -36.85
C TYR A 53 2.08 13.48 -35.45
N THR A 54 1.24 13.22 -34.46
CA THR A 54 1.64 13.12 -33.05
C THR A 54 1.34 11.72 -32.54
N LEU A 55 2.36 11.07 -31.98
CA LEU A 55 2.21 9.87 -31.18
C LEU A 55 1.84 10.27 -29.75
N TYR A 56 0.59 10.04 -29.39
CA TYR A 56 0.11 10.23 -28.03
C TYR A 56 0.38 8.97 -27.20
N LEU A 57 1.18 9.12 -26.15
CA LEU A 57 1.47 8.08 -25.16
C LEU A 57 0.64 8.38 -23.90
N LYS A 58 -0.51 7.72 -23.77
CA LYS A 58 -1.43 7.92 -22.65
C LYS A 58 -1.01 7.05 -21.46
N VAL A 59 -0.58 7.68 -20.36
CA VAL A 59 -0.12 7.01 -19.12
C VAL A 59 -1.05 7.32 -17.96
N ASP A 60 -1.04 6.51 -16.89
CA ASP A 60 -1.83 6.81 -15.68
C ASP A 60 -1.49 8.19 -15.09
N ALA A 61 -2.47 8.85 -14.45
CA ALA A 61 -2.29 10.20 -13.91
C ALA A 61 -1.18 10.30 -12.84
N ALA A 62 -0.98 9.26 -12.04
CA ALA A 62 0.12 9.22 -11.06
C ALA A 62 1.47 9.11 -11.75
N ILE A 63 1.58 8.28 -12.79
CA ILE A 63 2.80 8.17 -13.62
C ILE A 63 3.06 9.52 -14.31
N PHE A 64 2.04 10.12 -14.90
CA PHE A 64 2.12 11.44 -15.54
C PHE A 64 2.65 12.50 -14.57
N ALA A 65 2.16 12.52 -13.32
CA ALA A 65 2.64 13.43 -12.28
C ALA A 65 4.08 13.14 -11.84
N GLN A 66 4.47 11.85 -11.74
CA GLN A 66 5.83 11.43 -11.38
C GLN A 66 6.87 11.83 -12.42
N LEU A 67 6.50 11.83 -13.71
CA LEU A 67 7.39 12.27 -14.79
C LEU A 67 7.74 13.76 -14.69
N GLY A 68 6.88 14.59 -14.07
CA GLY A 68 7.19 15.97 -13.70
C GLY A 68 7.95 16.75 -14.77
N SER A 69 9.14 17.25 -14.41
CA SER A 69 10.01 18.04 -15.30
C SER A 69 10.81 17.20 -16.31
N THR A 70 10.93 15.88 -16.14
CA THR A 70 11.67 15.03 -17.09
C THR A 70 10.85 14.64 -18.31
N ARG A 71 9.55 14.98 -18.34
CA ARG A 71 8.63 14.61 -19.42
C ARG A 71 9.07 15.16 -20.78
N ASP A 72 9.41 16.44 -20.86
CA ASP A 72 9.73 17.09 -22.14
C ASP A 72 11.03 16.52 -22.74
N GLU A 73 12.00 16.15 -21.90
CA GLU A 73 13.22 15.45 -22.31
C GLU A 73 12.90 14.05 -22.86
N LEU A 74 12.02 13.29 -22.20
CA LEU A 74 11.60 11.97 -22.65
C LEU A 74 10.80 12.02 -23.96
N GLU A 75 9.92 13.01 -24.13
CA GLU A 75 9.21 13.25 -25.38
C GLU A 75 10.17 13.55 -26.53
N GLN A 76 11.19 14.38 -26.30
CA GLN A 76 12.21 14.67 -27.31
C GLN A 76 13.06 13.44 -27.64
N GLN A 77 13.49 12.69 -26.63
CA GLN A 77 14.24 11.46 -26.82
C GLN A 77 13.44 10.47 -27.66
N ILE A 78 12.19 10.17 -27.30
CA ILE A 78 11.37 9.23 -28.09
C ILE A 78 11.14 9.77 -29.50
N THR A 79 10.90 11.07 -29.67
CA THR A 79 10.72 11.69 -30.99
C THR A 79 11.95 11.50 -31.89
N GLN A 80 13.15 11.74 -31.35
CA GLN A 80 14.40 11.61 -32.09
C GLN A 80 14.66 10.18 -32.57
N HIS A 81 14.20 9.17 -31.82
CA HIS A 81 14.37 7.76 -32.18
C HIS A 81 13.19 7.19 -32.98
N LEU A 82 12.03 7.82 -32.89
CA LEU A 82 10.87 7.51 -33.72
C LEU A 82 11.06 7.99 -35.16
N LYS A 83 11.63 9.19 -35.33
CA LYS A 83 11.75 9.83 -36.65
C LYS A 83 12.48 8.97 -37.69
N PRO A 84 13.70 8.43 -37.45
CA PRO A 84 14.40 7.60 -38.44
C PRO A 84 13.64 6.32 -38.81
N VAL A 85 12.80 5.79 -37.91
CA VAL A 85 11.98 4.61 -38.20
C VAL A 85 10.85 4.98 -39.15
N VAL A 86 10.22 6.14 -38.94
CA VAL A 86 9.12 6.63 -39.78
C VAL A 86 9.63 7.13 -41.13
N ASP A 87 10.76 7.82 -41.17
CA ASP A 87 11.45 8.26 -42.39
C ASP A 87 11.74 7.09 -43.36
N GLY A 88 11.81 5.86 -42.84
CA GLY A 88 11.97 4.64 -43.64
C GLY A 88 10.77 4.30 -44.54
N PHE A 89 9.61 4.91 -44.33
CA PHE A 89 8.39 4.64 -45.11
C PHE A 89 7.46 5.86 -45.31
N SER A 90 7.75 7.02 -44.72
CA SER A 90 7.00 8.27 -44.91
C SER A 90 7.88 9.50 -44.70
N ASP A 91 7.65 10.56 -45.47
CA ASP A 91 8.28 11.88 -45.30
C ASP A 91 7.50 12.77 -44.30
N ASP A 92 6.47 12.24 -43.65
CA ASP A 92 5.62 12.97 -42.71
C ASP A 92 6.33 13.29 -41.40
N TRP A 93 6.04 14.47 -40.85
CA TRP A 93 6.65 14.89 -39.60
C TRP A 93 6.00 14.18 -38.42
N VAL A 94 6.81 13.62 -37.52
CA VAL A 94 6.34 12.96 -36.30
C VAL A 94 6.85 13.65 -35.05
N SER A 95 5.99 13.73 -34.04
CA SER A 95 6.34 14.16 -32.69
C SER A 95 5.69 13.27 -31.65
N VAL A 96 6.23 13.26 -30.43
CA VAL A 96 5.70 12.44 -29.33
C VAL A 96 5.21 13.34 -28.22
N GLN A 97 4.04 13.01 -27.67
CA GLN A 97 3.50 13.69 -26.50
C GLN A 97 3.00 12.68 -25.49
N ILE A 98 3.51 12.77 -24.27
CA ILE A 98 3.04 12.00 -23.13
C ILE A 98 1.84 12.76 -22.55
N ARG A 99 0.72 12.06 -22.38
CA ARG A 99 -0.52 12.63 -21.87
C ARG A 99 -1.06 11.77 -20.74
N PRO A 100 -1.76 12.37 -19.74
CA PRO A 100 -2.47 11.56 -18.78
C PRO A 100 -3.63 10.87 -19.53
N ARG A 101 -3.81 9.58 -19.26
CA ARG A 101 -4.98 8.86 -19.71
C ARG A 101 -6.18 9.46 -19.00
N VAL A 102 -7.10 10.03 -19.79
CA VAL A 102 -8.36 10.56 -19.26
C VAL A 102 -9.23 9.38 -18.92
N GLU A 103 -9.31 9.08 -17.63
CA GLU A 103 -10.14 8.01 -17.10
C GLU A 103 -11.44 8.61 -16.56
N THR A 104 -12.57 8.08 -16.99
CA THR A 104 -13.86 8.35 -16.34
C THR A 104 -13.91 7.57 -15.04
N ARG A 105 -13.32 8.12 -13.98
CA ARG A 105 -13.45 7.61 -12.62
C ARG A 105 -14.76 8.14 -12.06
N THR A 106 -15.78 7.27 -11.94
CA THR A 106 -17.00 7.60 -11.19
C THR A 106 -16.61 7.95 -9.76
N GLY A 107 -16.92 9.16 -9.31
CA GLY A 107 -16.50 9.65 -7.99
C GLY A 107 -15.10 10.27 -7.94
N TRP A 108 -14.50 10.72 -9.04
CA TRP A 108 -13.20 11.41 -9.00
C TRP A 108 -13.18 12.72 -8.18
N ARG A 109 -14.35 13.33 -7.94
CA ARG A 109 -14.52 14.45 -7.01
C ARG A 109 -14.61 14.03 -5.54
N SER A 110 -14.84 12.75 -5.26
CA SER A 110 -14.92 12.17 -3.91
C SER A 110 -13.67 11.36 -3.51
N LEU A 111 -12.80 11.02 -4.47
CA LEU A 111 -11.52 10.32 -4.21
C LEU A 111 -10.42 11.31 -3.77
N GLY A 112 -10.61 11.82 -2.55
CA GLY A 112 -9.63 12.56 -1.77
C GLY A 112 -9.84 12.40 -0.26
N GLY A 113 -10.69 11.45 0.15
CA GLY A 113 -10.95 11.13 1.55
C GLY A 113 -10.39 9.76 1.90
N ASN A 114 -9.79 9.65 3.06
CA ASN A 114 -9.39 8.42 3.74
C ASN A 114 -10.59 7.52 4.14
N ASN A 115 -11.70 7.62 3.41
CA ASN A 115 -13.07 7.40 3.85
C ASN A 115 -13.81 6.43 2.90
N LEU A 116 -14.81 5.72 3.42
CA LEU A 116 -15.65 4.83 2.63
C LEU A 116 -16.47 5.64 1.62
N THR A 117 -16.43 5.21 0.37
CA THR A 117 -17.20 5.83 -0.71
C THR A 117 -18.70 5.55 -0.55
N GLU A 118 -19.55 6.42 -1.10
CA GLU A 118 -21.00 6.17 -1.16
C GLU A 118 -21.33 4.85 -1.88
N ILE A 119 -20.51 4.42 -2.84
CA ILE A 119 -20.69 3.15 -3.54
C ILE A 119 -20.50 1.98 -2.57
N THR A 120 -19.43 1.99 -1.76
CA THR A 120 -19.19 0.96 -0.75
C THR A 120 -20.29 0.95 0.31
N ARG A 121 -20.69 2.12 0.80
CA ARG A 121 -21.81 2.26 1.76
C ARG A 121 -23.11 1.68 1.18
N ARG A 122 -23.43 2.01 -0.07
CA ARG A 122 -24.59 1.45 -0.78
C ARG A 122 -24.49 -0.06 -0.93
N ASN A 123 -23.35 -0.59 -1.35
CA ASN A 123 -23.14 -2.03 -1.55
C ASN A 123 -23.26 -2.83 -0.23
N ILE A 124 -22.88 -2.23 0.90
CA ILE A 124 -23.04 -2.81 2.25
C ILE A 124 -24.52 -2.83 2.63
N ARG A 125 -25.23 -1.69 2.50
CA ARG A 125 -26.69 -1.63 2.76
C ARG A 125 -27.45 -2.63 1.88
N ASP A 126 -27.17 -2.62 0.58
CA ASP A 126 -27.82 -3.48 -0.40
C ASP A 126 -27.58 -4.97 -0.09
N TYR A 127 -26.42 -5.33 0.47
CA TYR A 127 -26.16 -6.69 0.93
C TYR A 127 -27.14 -7.12 2.04
N PHE A 128 -27.31 -6.31 3.10
CA PHE A 128 -28.26 -6.63 4.17
C PHE A 128 -29.70 -6.66 3.66
N ARG A 129 -30.06 -5.74 2.78
CA ARG A 129 -31.39 -5.68 2.18
C ARG A 129 -31.70 -6.89 1.30
N VAL A 130 -30.79 -7.27 0.40
CA VAL A 130 -31.01 -8.35 -0.59
C VAL A 130 -30.95 -9.73 0.05
N THR A 131 -30.00 -9.95 0.96
CA THR A 131 -29.86 -11.24 1.64
C THR A 131 -30.91 -11.44 2.73
N GLY A 132 -31.52 -10.36 3.21
CA GLY A 132 -32.40 -10.39 4.38
C GLY A 132 -31.65 -10.71 5.68
N THR A 133 -30.31 -10.60 5.69
CA THR A 133 -29.49 -10.81 6.88
C THR A 133 -29.79 -9.70 7.89
N GLY A 134 -30.45 -10.01 9.00
CA GLY A 134 -30.74 -9.01 10.03
C GLY A 134 -29.46 -8.62 10.77
N TRP A 135 -29.02 -7.36 10.68
CA TRP A 135 -27.76 -6.86 11.26
C TRP A 135 -27.65 -7.03 12.78
N TRP A 136 -28.79 -7.14 13.48
CA TRP A 136 -28.91 -7.39 14.92
C TRP A 136 -28.60 -8.83 15.37
N GLY A 137 -28.45 -9.77 14.43
CA GLY A 137 -28.10 -11.15 14.76
C GLY A 137 -29.16 -11.89 15.59
N ASP A 138 -28.73 -12.48 16.70
CA ASP A 138 -29.55 -13.22 17.66
C ASP A 138 -30.15 -12.31 18.76
N LEU A 139 -29.85 -11.00 18.73
CA LEU A 139 -30.46 -9.99 19.62
C LEU A 139 -31.72 -9.41 18.98
N ASP A 140 -32.40 -8.48 19.67
CA ASP A 140 -33.32 -7.57 19.01
C ASP A 140 -32.61 -6.26 18.56
N GLU A 141 -33.29 -5.47 17.72
CA GLU A 141 -32.74 -4.24 17.15
C GLU A 141 -32.39 -3.21 18.23
N THR A 142 -33.18 -3.11 19.31
CA THR A 142 -32.95 -2.19 20.42
C THR A 142 -31.76 -2.60 21.28
N ASP A 143 -31.63 -3.89 21.60
CA ASP A 143 -30.53 -4.47 22.36
C ASP A 143 -29.22 -4.37 21.57
N PHE A 144 -29.25 -4.63 20.27
CA PHE A 144 -28.09 -4.42 19.41
C PHE A 144 -27.65 -2.95 19.41
N LEU A 145 -28.57 -2.01 19.14
CA LEU A 145 -28.23 -0.60 19.04
C LEU A 145 -27.82 -0.01 20.38
N GLY A 146 -28.39 -0.49 21.49
CA GLY A 146 -28.01 -0.13 22.85
C GLY A 146 -26.55 -0.43 23.19
N ARG A 147 -25.90 -1.34 22.46
CA ARG A 147 -24.46 -1.64 22.61
C ARG A 147 -23.57 -0.57 21.98
N LEU A 148 -24.09 0.18 21.01
CA LEU A 148 -23.35 1.19 20.26
C LEU A 148 -23.75 2.62 20.64
N TYR A 149 -24.99 2.82 21.05
CA TYR A 149 -25.60 4.13 21.27
C TYR A 149 -26.41 4.15 22.57
N ASN A 150 -26.42 5.31 23.22
CA ASN A 150 -27.34 5.54 24.33
C ASN A 150 -28.70 5.99 23.76
N LEU A 151 -29.59 5.03 23.49
CA LEU A 151 -30.87 5.27 22.81
C LEU A 151 -31.78 6.26 23.55
N ALA A 152 -31.72 6.30 24.88
CA ALA A 152 -32.52 7.22 25.71
C ALA A 152 -32.12 8.70 25.54
N THR A 153 -30.94 8.96 24.98
CA THR A 153 -30.45 10.33 24.71
C THR A 153 -30.69 10.77 23.28
N LEU A 154 -31.06 9.84 22.39
CA LEU A 154 -31.35 10.16 20.99
C LEU A 154 -32.82 10.59 20.86
N PRO A 155 -33.11 11.69 20.17
CA PRO A 155 -34.48 12.18 20.06
C PRO A 155 -35.35 11.20 19.26
N SER A 156 -36.62 11.16 19.61
CA SER A 156 -37.64 10.55 18.76
C SER A 156 -37.93 11.41 17.52
N HIS A 157 -38.19 10.77 16.38
CA HIS A 157 -38.75 11.41 15.19
C HIS A 157 -40.28 11.39 15.17
N ASP A 158 -40.91 10.68 16.10
CA ASP A 158 -42.35 10.66 16.30
C ASP A 158 -42.70 11.38 17.61
N HIS A 159 -43.37 12.53 17.49
CA HIS A 159 -43.82 13.34 18.63
C HIS A 159 -44.56 12.59 19.76
N ARG A 160 -45.08 11.37 19.51
CA ARG A 160 -45.72 10.51 20.52
C ARG A 160 -44.73 9.87 21.50
N PHE A 161 -43.46 9.76 21.14
CA PHE A 161 -42.41 9.14 21.94
C PHE A 161 -41.33 10.14 22.34
N THR A 162 -40.56 9.77 23.37
CA THR A 162 -39.54 10.67 23.95
C THR A 162 -38.17 10.45 23.33
N ASP A 163 -37.85 9.21 22.96
CA ASP A 163 -36.52 8.80 22.53
C ASP A 163 -36.55 7.83 21.35
N ALA A 164 -35.36 7.52 20.81
CA ALA A 164 -35.22 6.61 19.68
C ALA A 164 -35.63 5.17 20.02
N ALA A 165 -35.53 4.72 21.27
CA ALA A 165 -35.95 3.38 21.65
C ALA A 165 -37.46 3.21 21.51
N GLY A 166 -38.24 4.23 21.90
CA GLY A 166 -39.69 4.26 21.72
C GLY A 166 -40.11 4.16 20.25
N ASP A 167 -39.41 4.88 19.36
CA ASP A 167 -39.68 4.82 17.91
C ASP A 167 -39.43 3.42 17.35
N ILE A 168 -38.26 2.85 17.65
CA ILE A 168 -37.84 1.55 17.13
C ILE A 168 -38.84 0.48 17.59
N TRP A 169 -39.20 0.47 18.87
CA TRP A 169 -40.17 -0.49 19.39
C TRP A 169 -41.53 -0.36 18.70
N GLN A 170 -42.04 0.87 18.55
CA GLN A 170 -43.34 1.09 17.92
C GLN A 170 -43.36 0.65 16.46
N HIS A 171 -42.33 0.98 15.69
CA HIS A 171 -42.31 0.77 14.25
C HIS A 171 -41.79 -0.61 13.82
N ARG A 172 -40.88 -1.21 14.60
CA ARG A 172 -40.27 -2.52 14.27
C ARG A 172 -40.91 -3.71 14.99
N HIS A 173 -41.57 -3.47 16.12
CA HIS A 173 -42.18 -4.56 16.90
C HIS A 173 -43.71 -4.48 16.94
N ASN A 174 -44.28 -3.31 17.24
CA ASN A 174 -45.73 -3.17 17.34
C ASN A 174 -46.43 -3.09 15.98
N ASN A 175 -45.84 -2.36 15.02
CA ASN A 175 -46.41 -2.15 13.69
C ASN A 175 -45.75 -2.97 12.57
N ASP A 176 -44.44 -3.22 12.66
CA ASP A 176 -43.61 -3.80 11.59
C ASP A 176 -43.74 -3.04 10.23
N ASP A 177 -43.64 -1.72 10.27
CA ASP A 177 -43.88 -0.82 9.13
C ASP A 177 -42.63 -0.13 8.56
N TRP A 178 -41.44 -0.45 9.08
CA TRP A 178 -40.14 0.02 8.56
C TRP A 178 -39.40 -1.09 7.79
N PRO A 179 -38.51 -0.77 6.84
CA PRO A 179 -37.71 -1.78 6.15
C PRO A 179 -36.53 -2.28 7.01
N ASN A 180 -36.04 -3.50 6.80
CA ASN A 180 -34.94 -4.08 7.60
C ASN A 180 -33.61 -3.28 7.55
N ASP A 181 -33.41 -2.46 6.52
CA ASP A 181 -32.23 -1.60 6.35
C ASP A 181 -32.45 -0.14 6.80
N TRP A 182 -33.56 0.16 7.49
CA TRP A 182 -33.92 1.51 7.96
C TRP A 182 -32.77 2.24 8.68
N VAL A 183 -31.98 1.50 9.47
CA VAL A 183 -30.91 2.04 10.31
C VAL A 183 -29.80 2.71 9.49
N PHE A 184 -29.60 2.29 8.24
CA PHE A 184 -28.58 2.88 7.36
C PHE A 184 -28.95 4.29 6.89
N GLU A 185 -30.23 4.66 6.95
CA GLU A 185 -30.75 5.96 6.51
C GLU A 185 -31.15 6.88 7.68
N ASP A 186 -31.24 6.34 8.90
CA ASP A 186 -31.57 7.12 10.07
C ASP A 186 -30.37 7.95 10.57
N ALA A 187 -30.49 9.27 10.41
CA ALA A 187 -29.47 10.25 10.75
C ALA A 187 -29.03 10.22 12.23
N ARG A 188 -29.85 9.71 13.14
CA ARG A 188 -29.51 9.60 14.58
C ARG A 188 -28.31 8.70 14.80
N PHE A 189 -28.16 7.67 13.96
CA PHE A 189 -27.07 6.70 14.04
C PHE A 189 -25.86 7.11 13.17
N GLY A 190 -26.06 7.99 12.19
CA GLY A 190 -24.96 8.56 11.39
C GLY A 190 -24.17 7.53 10.58
N LEU A 191 -24.79 6.38 10.25
CA LEU A 191 -24.15 5.32 9.47
C LEU A 191 -23.91 5.73 8.02
N ALA A 192 -24.71 6.65 7.48
CA ALA A 192 -24.53 7.21 6.14
C ALA A 192 -23.29 8.11 6.04
N ASP A 193 -22.99 8.87 7.09
CA ASP A 193 -22.05 9.99 7.03
C ASP A 193 -20.70 9.75 7.73
N SER A 194 -20.65 8.80 8.68
CA SER A 194 -19.45 8.54 9.48
C SER A 194 -18.88 7.15 9.19
N ASP A 195 -17.62 7.10 8.74
CA ASP A 195 -16.88 5.83 8.57
C ASP A 195 -16.71 5.12 9.90
N GLU A 196 -16.32 5.86 10.94
CA GLU A 196 -16.08 5.29 12.27
C GLU A 196 -17.34 4.59 12.80
N LYS A 197 -18.51 5.26 12.71
CA LYS A 197 -19.77 4.68 13.17
C LYS A 197 -20.19 3.49 12.33
N LEU A 198 -20.07 3.57 11.00
CA LEU A 198 -20.39 2.45 10.12
C LEU A 198 -19.48 1.25 10.38
N LEU A 199 -18.17 1.45 10.47
CA LEU A 199 -17.21 0.38 10.71
C LEU A 199 -17.40 -0.27 12.08
N ARG A 200 -17.67 0.52 13.13
CA ARG A 200 -18.04 0.00 14.47
C ARG A 200 -19.34 -0.78 14.44
N PHE A 201 -20.34 -0.29 13.71
CA PHE A 201 -21.61 -1.00 13.52
C PHE A 201 -21.43 -2.36 12.82
N LEU A 202 -20.60 -2.42 11.78
CA LEU A 202 -20.29 -3.66 11.06
C LEU A 202 -19.49 -4.65 11.91
N ALA A 203 -18.54 -4.16 12.71
CA ALA A 203 -17.82 -4.98 13.69
C ALA A 203 -18.78 -5.56 14.75
N GLU A 204 -19.72 -4.76 15.26
CA GLU A 204 -20.71 -5.22 16.22
C GLU A 204 -21.67 -6.25 15.61
N THR A 205 -22.04 -6.08 14.33
CA THR A 205 -22.90 -7.01 13.57
C THR A 205 -22.36 -8.44 13.56
N VAL A 206 -21.04 -8.63 13.62
CA VAL A 206 -20.36 -9.93 13.64
C VAL A 206 -19.85 -10.33 15.02
N HIS A 207 -20.16 -9.54 16.06
CA HIS A 207 -19.64 -9.76 17.41
C HIS A 207 -20.23 -11.06 18.02
N PRO A 208 -19.44 -11.88 18.75
CA PRO A 208 -19.91 -13.14 19.35
C PRO A 208 -21.07 -13.05 20.35
N ALA A 209 -21.30 -11.88 20.94
CA ALA A 209 -22.45 -11.61 21.79
C ALA A 209 -23.72 -11.25 21.00
N VAL A 210 -23.56 -10.88 19.72
CA VAL A 210 -24.64 -10.56 18.79
C VAL A 210 -25.00 -11.77 17.95
N ARG A 211 -24.03 -12.61 17.56
CA ARG A 211 -24.25 -13.84 16.80
C ARG A 211 -23.52 -15.02 17.41
N GLN A 212 -24.19 -16.17 17.46
CA GLN A 212 -23.63 -17.38 18.07
C GLN A 212 -22.99 -18.34 17.06
N ASP A 213 -23.47 -18.37 15.81
CA ASP A 213 -22.97 -19.29 14.78
C ASP A 213 -21.64 -18.78 14.17
N SER A 214 -20.54 -19.44 14.53
CA SER A 214 -19.20 -19.14 14.03
C SER A 214 -19.04 -19.29 12.51
N THR A 215 -19.81 -20.17 11.88
CA THR A 215 -19.74 -20.37 10.42
C THR A 215 -20.38 -19.17 9.73
N HIS A 216 -21.56 -18.78 10.19
CA HIS A 216 -22.26 -17.60 9.68
C HIS A 216 -21.45 -16.32 9.91
N ILE A 217 -20.82 -16.15 11.09
CA ILE A 217 -19.93 -15.01 11.37
C ILE A 217 -18.82 -14.93 10.32
N LYS A 218 -18.12 -16.03 10.04
CA LYS A 218 -17.02 -16.05 9.05
C LYS A 218 -17.51 -15.69 7.65
N THR A 219 -18.61 -16.28 7.21
CA THR A 219 -19.20 -15.96 5.89
C THR A 219 -19.60 -14.48 5.80
N LEU A 220 -20.19 -13.94 6.86
CA LEU A 220 -20.58 -12.52 6.91
C LEU A 220 -19.35 -11.60 6.89
N VAL A 221 -18.30 -11.92 7.64
CA VAL A 221 -17.03 -11.19 7.60
C VAL A 221 -16.41 -11.20 6.19
N ASP A 222 -16.41 -12.35 5.51
CA ASP A 222 -15.88 -12.46 4.14
C ASP A 222 -16.66 -11.59 3.16
N GLU A 223 -18.00 -11.60 3.24
CA GLU A 223 -18.87 -10.76 2.41
C GLU A 223 -18.69 -9.27 2.68
N LEU A 224 -18.58 -8.87 3.95
CA LEU A 224 -18.31 -7.48 4.32
C LEU A 224 -16.92 -7.04 3.84
N ASN A 225 -15.90 -7.88 4.01
CA ASN A 225 -14.53 -7.60 3.57
C ASN A 225 -14.39 -7.51 2.05
N ALA A 226 -15.15 -8.30 1.29
CA ALA A 226 -15.19 -8.16 -0.17
C ALA A 226 -15.65 -6.75 -0.62
N ARG A 227 -16.46 -6.06 0.19
CA ARG A 227 -16.96 -4.71 -0.06
C ARG A 227 -16.09 -3.62 0.54
N LEU A 228 -15.46 -3.85 1.69
CA LEU A 228 -14.63 -2.88 2.39
C LEU A 228 -13.22 -2.74 1.77
N ARG A 229 -12.64 -3.84 1.27
CA ARG A 229 -11.27 -3.86 0.74
C ARG A 229 -11.00 -2.91 -0.42
N PRO A 230 -11.92 -2.68 -1.39
CA PRO A 230 -11.74 -1.67 -2.42
C PRO A 230 -11.44 -0.26 -1.88
N ASP A 231 -11.98 0.07 -0.71
CA ASP A 231 -11.76 1.35 -0.02
C ASP A 231 -10.68 1.26 1.08
N GLY A 232 -9.90 0.17 1.10
CA GLY A 232 -8.74 -0.01 1.97
C GLY A 232 -9.08 -0.35 3.42
N TRP A 233 -10.26 -0.88 3.70
CA TRP A 233 -10.69 -1.34 5.02
C TRP A 233 -10.96 -2.85 5.04
N GLU A 234 -10.78 -3.48 6.20
CA GLU A 234 -11.23 -4.84 6.46
C GLU A 234 -11.52 -5.06 7.95
N LEU A 235 -12.44 -5.97 8.26
CA LEU A 235 -12.68 -6.53 9.58
C LEU A 235 -11.68 -7.67 9.82
N THR A 236 -10.84 -7.50 10.84
CA THR A 236 -9.85 -8.50 11.28
C THR A 236 -10.12 -8.92 12.71
N GLU A 237 -9.68 -10.12 13.08
CA GLU A 237 -9.79 -10.61 14.47
C GLU A 237 -8.90 -9.74 15.38
N ALA A 238 -9.52 -9.00 16.28
CA ALA A 238 -8.83 -8.08 17.18
C ALA A 238 -8.68 -8.65 18.59
N GLU A 239 -9.71 -9.33 19.07
CA GLU A 239 -9.76 -9.93 20.41
C GLU A 239 -10.41 -11.30 20.37
N ILE A 240 -10.23 -12.10 21.43
CA ILE A 240 -10.92 -13.38 21.61
C ILE A 240 -11.65 -13.32 22.95
N ILE A 241 -12.97 -13.48 22.91
CA ILE A 241 -13.83 -13.52 24.11
C ILE A 241 -14.40 -14.92 24.22
N SER A 242 -14.11 -15.62 25.31
CA SER A 242 -14.62 -16.98 25.58
C SER A 242 -14.36 -17.98 24.43
N GLY A 243 -13.19 -17.86 23.79
CA GLY A 243 -12.80 -18.71 22.66
C GLY A 243 -13.43 -18.34 21.31
N ARG A 244 -14.14 -17.21 21.22
CA ARG A 244 -14.74 -16.70 19.98
C ARG A 244 -14.09 -15.38 19.55
N PRO A 245 -13.75 -15.21 18.26
CA PRO A 245 -13.09 -14.01 17.78
C PRO A 245 -14.06 -12.82 17.75
N CYS A 246 -13.58 -11.66 18.20
CA CYS A 246 -14.21 -10.36 18.05
C CYS A 246 -13.47 -9.60 16.95
N TYR A 247 -14.22 -9.11 15.97
CA TYR A 247 -13.65 -8.43 14.81
C TYR A 247 -13.62 -6.92 15.04
N ALA A 248 -12.59 -6.25 14.52
CA ALA A 248 -12.53 -4.79 14.46
C ALA A 248 -12.12 -4.34 13.06
N ALA A 249 -12.61 -3.18 12.65
CA ALA A 249 -12.19 -2.58 11.39
C ALA A 249 -10.76 -2.07 11.49
N GLN A 250 -9.91 -2.51 10.58
CA GLN A 250 -8.56 -2.05 10.40
C GLN A 250 -8.36 -1.60 8.96
N ARG A 251 -7.44 -0.66 8.75
CA ARG A 251 -6.99 -0.37 7.39
C ARG A 251 -6.30 -1.62 6.87
N HIS A 252 -6.63 -2.01 5.65
CA HIS A 252 -5.94 -3.05 4.90
C HIS A 252 -4.50 -2.58 4.63
N SER A 253 -3.64 -2.73 5.63
CA SER A 253 -2.22 -2.50 5.51
C SER A 253 -1.65 -3.71 4.79
N SER A 254 -1.20 -3.51 3.54
CA SER A 254 -0.16 -4.36 2.97
C SER A 254 0.91 -4.59 4.05
N GLY A 255 1.37 -5.82 4.31
CA GLY A 255 2.27 -6.14 5.43
C GLY A 255 3.54 -5.27 5.50
N THR A 256 3.88 -4.63 4.39
CA THR A 256 4.88 -3.57 4.26
C THR A 256 4.57 -2.29 5.03
N VAL A 257 3.33 -1.79 5.02
CA VAL A 257 2.88 -0.61 5.76
C VAL A 257 2.93 -0.87 7.27
N SER A 258 2.54 -2.07 7.72
CA SER A 258 2.67 -2.51 9.11
C SER A 258 4.15 -2.55 9.56
N ALA A 259 5.05 -3.06 8.72
CA ALA A 259 6.49 -3.04 9.00
C ALA A 259 7.06 -1.61 9.07
N ILE A 260 6.63 -0.72 8.18
CA ILE A 260 7.06 0.70 8.18
C ILE A 260 6.58 1.43 9.44
N MET A 261 5.37 1.16 9.93
CA MET A 261 4.87 1.73 11.19
C MET A 261 5.71 1.28 12.39
N ARG A 262 6.06 -0.01 12.49
CA ARG A 262 6.94 -0.51 13.56
C ARG A 262 8.35 0.07 13.49
N ALA A 263 8.90 0.23 12.28
CA ALA A 263 10.18 0.91 12.08
C ALA A 263 10.14 2.36 12.60
N ARG A 264 9.02 3.07 12.41
CA ARG A 264 8.83 4.45 12.88
C ARG A 264 8.87 4.53 14.40
N ALA A 265 8.19 3.60 15.09
CA ALA A 265 8.21 3.52 16.55
C ALA A 265 9.64 3.31 17.10
N VAL A 266 10.45 2.50 16.42
CA VAL A 266 11.87 2.29 16.77
C VAL A 266 12.70 3.56 16.59
N ALA A 267 12.51 4.29 15.48
CA ALA A 267 13.25 5.53 15.24
C ALA A 267 12.90 6.63 16.27
N ASP A 268 11.64 6.66 16.73
CA ASP A 268 11.19 7.55 17.79
C ASP A 268 11.82 7.16 19.15
N ALA A 269 11.88 5.86 19.47
CA ALA A 269 12.46 5.36 20.73
C ALA A 269 13.97 5.61 20.87
N LEU A 270 14.70 5.60 19.75
CA LEU A 270 16.14 5.87 19.71
C LEU A 270 16.51 7.35 19.54
N ASP A 271 15.52 8.25 19.44
CA ASP A 271 15.67 9.68 19.10
C ASP A 271 16.56 9.91 17.86
N ALA A 272 16.30 9.12 16.81
CA ALA A 272 17.15 9.04 15.64
C ALA A 272 16.47 9.69 14.41
N ASP A 273 16.56 11.01 14.30
CA ASP A 273 16.01 11.79 13.16
C ASP A 273 16.44 11.28 11.78
N TRP A 274 17.65 10.73 11.70
CA TRP A 274 18.16 10.19 10.44
C TRP A 274 17.49 8.87 10.05
N MET A 275 17.14 8.00 11.01
CA MET A 275 16.39 6.76 10.76
C MET A 275 14.96 7.07 10.27
N ARG A 276 14.33 8.14 10.79
CA ARG A 276 13.01 8.59 10.29
C ARG A 276 13.04 8.90 8.79
N ARG A 277 14.13 9.50 8.31
CA ARG A 277 14.31 9.84 6.88
C ARG A 277 14.50 8.59 6.02
N GLU A 278 15.18 7.57 6.52
CA GLU A 278 15.31 6.28 5.83
C GLU A 278 13.99 5.51 5.78
N ILE A 279 13.23 5.51 6.86
CA ILE A 279 11.91 4.86 6.92
C ILE A 279 10.94 5.53 5.92
N HIS A 280 10.97 6.86 5.82
CA HIS A 280 10.20 7.60 4.81
C HIS A 280 10.64 7.27 3.38
N ARG A 281 11.94 7.05 3.14
CA ARG A 281 12.45 6.61 1.83
C ARG A 281 12.02 5.17 1.51
N LEU A 282 12.08 4.27 2.49
CA LEU A 282 11.59 2.89 2.37
C LEU A 282 10.12 2.85 1.99
N GLU A 283 9.28 3.65 2.66
CA GLU A 283 7.85 3.75 2.41
C GLU A 283 7.53 4.13 0.96
N LYS A 284 8.26 5.11 0.42
CA LYS A 284 8.07 5.55 -0.96
C LYS A 284 8.62 4.58 -2.00
N ALA A 285 9.68 3.84 -1.66
CA ALA A 285 10.44 3.03 -2.60
C ALA A 285 10.01 1.56 -2.67
N VAL A 286 9.39 0.99 -1.63
CA VAL A 286 9.20 -0.46 -1.51
C VAL A 286 8.38 -1.10 -2.65
N ASP A 287 7.41 -0.39 -3.20
CA ASP A 287 6.61 -0.84 -4.34
C ASP A 287 7.10 -0.28 -5.70
N THR A 288 7.83 0.84 -5.68
CA THR A 288 8.14 1.63 -6.89
C THR A 288 9.61 1.55 -7.31
N ASP A 289 10.53 1.34 -6.37
CA ASP A 289 11.97 1.20 -6.57
C ASP A 289 12.54 0.13 -5.62
N PRO A 290 12.42 -1.16 -5.98
CA PRO A 290 12.89 -2.25 -5.16
C PRO A 290 14.40 -2.20 -4.86
N SER A 291 15.19 -1.65 -5.78
CA SER A 291 16.65 -1.53 -5.62
C SER A 291 17.01 -0.49 -4.57
N LEU A 292 16.34 0.66 -4.59
CA LEU A 292 16.47 1.68 -3.56
C LEU A 292 15.93 1.20 -2.22
N ALA A 293 14.79 0.51 -2.21
CA ALA A 293 14.20 -0.03 -0.98
C ALA A 293 15.12 -1.06 -0.31
N VAL A 294 15.73 -1.96 -1.08
CA VAL A 294 16.70 -2.94 -0.55
C VAL A 294 17.97 -2.25 -0.03
N GLY A 295 18.46 -1.23 -0.74
CA GLY A 295 19.59 -0.42 -0.28
C GLY A 295 19.27 0.29 1.04
N THR A 296 18.13 0.96 1.10
CA THR A 296 17.67 1.71 2.28
C THR A 296 17.40 0.78 3.47
N ALA A 297 16.92 -0.45 3.23
CA ALA A 297 16.73 -1.45 4.29
C ALA A 297 18.07 -1.85 4.92
N LYS A 298 19.13 -1.99 4.11
CA LYS A 298 20.48 -2.25 4.61
C LYS A 298 21.03 -1.06 5.41
N GLU A 299 20.90 0.15 4.88
CA GLU A 299 21.35 1.37 5.55
C GLU A 299 20.65 1.57 6.90
N LEU A 300 19.36 1.24 6.99
CA LEU A 300 18.58 1.27 8.23
C LEU A 300 19.12 0.33 9.31
N VAL A 301 19.47 -0.92 8.95
CA VAL A 301 20.08 -1.88 9.90
C VAL A 301 21.46 -1.42 10.35
N GLU A 302 22.29 -0.92 9.42
CA GLU A 302 23.62 -0.38 9.74
C GLU A 302 23.52 0.78 10.72
N THR A 303 22.57 1.68 10.49
CA THR A 303 22.41 2.89 11.28
C THR A 303 21.87 2.56 12.66
N CYS A 304 20.88 1.69 12.77
CA CYS A 304 20.42 1.20 14.07
C CYS A 304 21.59 0.64 14.90
N CYS A 305 22.42 -0.23 14.31
CA CYS A 305 23.60 -0.77 15.00
C CYS A 305 24.56 0.34 15.44
N LYS A 306 24.90 1.27 14.55
CA LYS A 306 25.83 2.38 14.85
C LYS A 306 25.28 3.29 15.95
N THR A 307 23.99 3.59 15.93
CA THR A 307 23.31 4.40 16.95
C THR A 307 23.41 3.75 18.32
N ILE A 308 23.07 2.45 18.43
CA ILE A 308 23.14 1.72 19.70
C ILE A 308 24.58 1.62 20.23
N LEU A 309 25.55 1.30 19.36
CA LEU A 309 26.97 1.21 19.76
C LEU A 309 27.51 2.57 20.25
N ASN A 310 27.15 3.67 19.58
CA ASN A 310 27.51 5.02 20.00
C ASN A 310 26.92 5.34 21.38
N GLN A 311 25.65 5.02 21.62
CA GLN A 311 25.00 5.24 22.92
C GLN A 311 25.63 4.37 24.03
N LYS A 312 26.07 3.15 23.71
CA LYS A 312 26.83 2.28 24.62
C LYS A 312 28.32 2.62 24.73
N LYS A 313 28.80 3.62 23.98
CA LYS A 313 30.23 4.04 23.93
C LYS A 313 31.19 2.92 23.50
N VAL A 314 30.73 2.03 22.62
CA VAL A 314 31.56 0.97 22.05
C VAL A 314 32.28 1.50 20.81
N GLU A 315 33.60 1.34 20.75
CA GLU A 315 34.39 1.80 19.61
C GLU A 315 34.21 0.91 18.37
N PHE A 316 33.94 1.54 17.22
CA PHE A 316 33.97 0.90 15.91
C PHE A 316 34.54 1.87 14.87
N THR A 317 35.13 1.32 13.80
CA THR A 317 35.67 2.14 12.71
C THR A 317 34.61 2.39 11.64
N LYS A 318 34.76 3.46 10.84
CA LYS A 318 33.88 3.75 9.68
C LYS A 318 33.90 2.62 8.62
N SER A 319 34.94 1.80 8.61
CA SER A 319 35.10 0.64 7.71
C SER A 319 34.50 -0.66 8.27
N THR A 320 33.91 -0.63 9.46
CA THR A 320 33.28 -1.81 10.08
C THR A 320 32.09 -2.24 9.23
N ASP A 321 32.12 -3.47 8.73
CA ASP A 321 31.05 -4.02 7.91
C ASP A 321 29.85 -4.46 8.75
N LEU A 322 28.69 -4.59 8.09
CA LEU A 322 27.42 -4.91 8.73
C LEU A 322 27.47 -6.18 9.62
N PRO A 323 28.04 -7.32 9.20
CA PRO A 323 28.17 -8.50 10.06
C PRO A 323 28.93 -8.23 11.36
N ARG A 324 30.00 -7.42 11.29
CA ARG A 324 30.79 -7.07 12.47
C ARG A 324 30.04 -6.10 13.38
N LEU A 325 29.31 -5.13 12.83
CA LEU A 325 28.42 -4.25 13.59
C LEU A 325 27.37 -5.05 14.37
N VAL A 326 26.70 -5.99 13.71
CA VAL A 326 25.68 -6.86 14.33
C VAL A 326 26.28 -7.68 15.47
N LYS A 327 27.48 -8.24 15.26
CA LYS A 327 28.18 -9.01 16.31
C LYS A 327 28.52 -8.16 17.53
N LEU A 328 28.97 -6.93 17.33
CA LEU A 328 29.27 -5.99 18.42
C LEU A 328 28.01 -5.66 19.21
N VAL A 329 26.92 -5.28 18.53
CA VAL A 329 25.63 -4.99 19.16
C VAL A 329 25.12 -6.18 19.95
N ALA A 330 25.11 -7.36 19.34
CA ALA A 330 24.62 -8.57 19.98
C ALA A 330 25.46 -9.00 21.19
N THR A 331 26.75 -8.67 21.20
CA THR A 331 27.62 -8.91 22.35
C THR A 331 27.34 -7.91 23.47
N GLU A 332 27.21 -6.63 23.12
CA GLU A 332 27.01 -5.55 24.08
C GLU A 332 25.63 -5.61 24.76
N LEU A 333 24.60 -5.98 24.01
CA LEU A 333 23.23 -6.07 24.54
C LEU A 333 22.99 -7.30 25.42
N LYS A 334 23.97 -8.21 25.54
CA LYS A 334 23.87 -9.44 26.34
C LYS A 334 22.52 -10.13 26.15
N LEU A 335 22.26 -10.59 24.93
CA LEU A 335 20.93 -11.04 24.47
C LEU A 335 20.29 -12.21 25.26
N VAL A 336 21.00 -12.80 26.24
CA VAL A 336 20.47 -13.82 27.15
C VAL A 336 20.81 -13.49 28.60
N PRO A 337 19.90 -13.72 29.57
CA PRO A 337 20.15 -13.53 31.00
C PRO A 337 21.33 -14.38 31.53
N GLU A 338 22.14 -13.80 32.42
CA GLU A 338 23.22 -14.52 33.12
C GLU A 338 22.60 -15.51 34.15
N GLY A 339 23.17 -16.72 34.28
CA GLY A 339 22.80 -17.68 35.35
C GLY A 339 22.04 -18.95 34.94
N ILE A 340 21.86 -19.23 33.64
CA ILE A 340 21.22 -20.47 33.14
C ILE A 340 22.31 -21.41 32.58
N SER A 341 22.26 -22.72 32.84
CA SER A 341 23.29 -23.67 32.38
C SER A 341 23.44 -23.74 30.85
N GLU A 342 22.38 -23.34 30.13
CA GLU A 342 22.30 -23.30 28.67
C GLU A 342 22.30 -21.85 28.12
N ALA A 343 22.52 -20.84 28.96
CA ALA A 343 22.50 -19.42 28.57
C ALA A 343 23.45 -19.13 27.40
N THR A 344 24.63 -19.75 27.42
CA THR A 344 25.63 -19.62 26.35
C THR A 344 25.09 -20.17 25.02
N LYS A 345 24.42 -21.33 25.02
CA LYS A 345 23.84 -21.91 23.79
C LYS A 345 22.67 -21.08 23.26
N GLY A 346 21.80 -20.58 24.15
CA GLY A 346 20.72 -19.67 23.78
C GLY A 346 21.25 -18.36 23.16
N ALA A 347 22.31 -17.80 23.74
CA ALA A 347 22.92 -16.56 23.24
C ALA A 347 23.55 -16.76 21.86
N ASP A 348 24.14 -17.93 21.61
CA ASP A 348 24.67 -18.29 20.30
C ASP A 348 23.57 -18.45 19.25
N ILE A 349 22.41 -19.00 19.62
CA ILE A 349 21.25 -19.13 18.72
C ILE A 349 20.69 -17.76 18.36
N ILE A 350 20.46 -16.87 19.34
CA ILE A 350 19.94 -15.53 19.05
C ILE A 350 20.95 -14.71 18.22
N ARG A 351 22.25 -14.78 18.55
CA ARG A 351 23.31 -14.18 17.73
C ARG A 351 23.27 -14.68 16.30
N SER A 352 23.04 -15.97 16.10
CA SER A 352 22.90 -16.58 14.78
C SER A 352 21.67 -16.05 14.04
N ILE A 353 20.50 -15.98 14.69
CA ILE A 353 19.26 -15.46 14.09
C ILE A 353 19.44 -14.00 13.65
N LEU A 354 19.96 -13.14 14.52
CA LEU A 354 20.22 -11.74 14.18
C LEU A 354 21.27 -11.58 13.09
N GLY A 355 22.32 -12.41 13.13
CA GLY A 355 23.30 -12.52 12.07
C GLY A 355 22.65 -12.88 10.74
N ASN A 356 21.70 -13.82 10.73
CA ASN A 356 20.99 -14.27 9.53
C ASN A 356 20.05 -13.19 8.98
N LEU A 357 19.31 -12.46 9.83
CA LEU A 357 18.45 -11.35 9.41
C LEU A 357 19.27 -10.23 8.76
N ALA A 358 20.38 -9.83 9.37
CA ALA A 358 21.27 -8.83 8.80
C ALA A 358 21.95 -9.32 7.51
N THR A 359 22.33 -10.60 7.47
CA THR A 359 22.94 -11.23 6.29
C THR A 359 21.94 -11.36 5.14
N LEU A 360 20.65 -11.59 5.41
CA LEU A 360 19.59 -11.55 4.41
C LEU A 360 19.47 -10.16 3.78
N THR A 361 19.40 -9.11 4.60
CA THR A 361 19.34 -7.73 4.11
C THR A 361 20.60 -7.35 3.34
N LYS A 362 21.78 -7.74 3.83
CA LYS A 362 23.08 -7.56 3.15
C LYS A 362 23.11 -8.32 1.82
N GLY A 363 22.74 -9.59 1.83
CA GLY A 363 22.76 -10.47 0.67
C GLY A 363 21.80 -10.01 -0.41
N LEU A 364 20.63 -9.46 -0.05
CA LEU A 364 19.73 -8.82 -1.01
C LEU A 364 20.33 -7.53 -1.59
N ALA A 365 21.06 -6.75 -0.81
CA ALA A 365 21.78 -5.57 -1.31
C ALA A 365 23.05 -5.91 -2.12
N GLU A 366 23.67 -7.06 -1.88
CA GLU A 366 24.75 -7.60 -2.71
C GLU A 366 24.19 -8.20 -4.00
N LEU A 367 23.04 -8.85 -3.94
CA LEU A 367 22.27 -9.26 -5.11
C LEU A 367 21.83 -8.02 -5.90
N ARG A 368 21.54 -6.90 -5.25
CA ARG A 368 21.41 -5.62 -5.96
C ARG A 368 22.72 -5.24 -6.65
N GLY A 369 23.89 -5.33 -6.01
CA GLY A 369 25.16 -4.98 -6.65
C GLY A 369 25.57 -5.90 -7.82
N LEU A 370 25.21 -7.18 -7.73
CA LEU A 370 25.44 -8.17 -8.80
C LEU A 370 24.47 -8.02 -9.97
N TYR A 371 23.26 -7.52 -9.70
CA TYR A 371 22.16 -7.40 -10.68
C TYR A 371 21.75 -5.93 -10.92
N GLY A 372 22.54 -4.96 -10.46
CA GLY A 372 22.17 -3.55 -10.36
C GLY A 372 23.40 -2.66 -10.24
N THR A 373 23.49 -1.76 -11.21
CA THR A 373 24.44 -0.65 -11.37
C THR A 373 25.88 -1.03 -11.75
N GLY A 374 26.17 -0.98 -13.06
CA GLY A 374 27.49 -0.54 -13.55
C GLY A 374 28.53 -1.62 -13.81
N HIS A 375 28.38 -2.33 -14.94
CA HIS A 375 29.41 -2.68 -15.94
C HIS A 375 28.85 -3.84 -16.78
N GLY A 376 28.66 -3.61 -18.07
CA GLY A 376 28.02 -4.56 -18.99
C GLY A 376 28.66 -5.94 -18.97
N ARG A 377 27.84 -6.97 -18.72
CA ARG A 377 27.97 -8.32 -19.29
C ARG A 377 26.57 -8.89 -19.57
N ASP A 378 26.23 -8.89 -20.86
CA ASP A 378 25.26 -9.77 -21.54
C ASP A 378 23.74 -9.59 -21.36
N GLY A 379 23.23 -8.41 -21.00
CA GLY A 379 21.85 -7.97 -21.33
C GLY A 379 20.65 -8.84 -20.87
N LYS A 380 20.87 -9.87 -20.04
CA LYS A 380 19.84 -10.85 -19.61
C LYS A 380 19.53 -10.84 -18.12
N HIS A 381 20.04 -9.87 -17.35
CA HIS A 381 19.87 -9.88 -15.90
C HIS A 381 18.59 -9.15 -15.45
N ARG A 382 17.62 -9.92 -14.95
CA ARG A 382 16.43 -9.40 -14.26
C ARG A 382 16.86 -8.89 -12.87
N GLY A 383 16.74 -7.59 -12.63
CA GLY A 383 17.00 -6.98 -11.33
C GLY A 383 16.01 -7.41 -10.24
N LEU A 384 16.17 -6.85 -9.03
CA LEU A 384 15.29 -7.13 -7.91
C LEU A 384 13.87 -6.60 -8.16
N GLY A 385 12.85 -7.46 -8.07
CA GLY A 385 11.44 -7.07 -8.07
C GLY A 385 10.86 -6.73 -6.67
N PRO A 386 9.64 -6.16 -6.59
CA PRO A 386 9.01 -5.70 -5.34
C PRO A 386 8.94 -6.74 -4.22
N ARG A 387 8.74 -8.03 -4.56
CA ARG A 387 8.75 -9.12 -3.57
C ARG A 387 10.06 -9.22 -2.79
N HIS A 388 11.20 -8.93 -3.43
CA HIS A 388 12.51 -8.99 -2.77
C HIS A 388 12.75 -7.77 -1.89
N ALA A 389 12.27 -6.59 -2.34
CA ALA A 389 12.27 -5.40 -1.50
C ALA A 389 11.41 -5.60 -0.25
N LYS A 390 10.20 -6.13 -0.40
CA LYS A 390 9.31 -6.44 0.73
C LYS A 390 9.98 -7.39 1.74
N LEU A 391 10.70 -8.41 1.26
CA LEU A 391 11.46 -9.31 2.13
C LEU A 391 12.62 -8.59 2.86
N ALA A 392 13.38 -7.75 2.15
CA ALA A 392 14.46 -6.96 2.75
C ALA A 392 13.94 -5.99 3.81
N VAL A 393 12.86 -5.25 3.51
CA VAL A 393 12.22 -4.32 4.45
C VAL A 393 11.72 -5.07 5.67
N ALA A 394 10.97 -6.16 5.50
CA ALA A 394 10.45 -6.93 6.63
C ALA A 394 11.58 -7.48 7.53
N SER A 395 12.67 -7.97 6.93
CA SER A 395 13.83 -8.49 7.65
C SER A 395 14.57 -7.39 8.43
N ALA A 396 14.76 -6.23 7.80
CA ALA A 396 15.38 -5.07 8.44
C ALA A 396 14.54 -4.56 9.63
N VAL A 397 13.22 -4.45 9.45
CA VAL A 397 12.31 -4.00 10.52
C VAL A 397 12.33 -4.96 11.70
N ALA A 398 12.19 -6.27 11.45
CA ALA A 398 12.24 -7.27 12.53
C ALA A 398 13.55 -7.22 13.32
N PHE A 399 14.68 -6.97 12.64
CA PHE A 399 15.98 -6.81 13.30
C PHE A 399 16.00 -5.57 14.20
N ILE A 400 15.67 -4.38 13.66
CA ILE A 400 15.81 -3.13 14.42
C ILE A 400 14.84 -3.07 15.60
N GLU A 401 13.67 -3.69 15.47
CA GLU A 401 12.66 -3.77 16.52
C GLU A 401 13.19 -4.57 17.72
N PHE A 402 13.58 -5.82 17.49
CA PHE A 402 14.10 -6.70 18.55
C PHE A 402 15.31 -6.11 19.27
N VAL A 403 16.27 -5.59 18.51
CA VAL A 403 17.52 -5.06 19.06
C VAL A 403 17.28 -3.79 19.88
N THR A 404 16.35 -2.94 19.46
CA THR A 404 15.99 -1.71 20.18
C THR A 404 15.20 -2.02 21.44
N GLU A 405 14.25 -2.94 21.38
CA GLU A 405 13.51 -3.43 22.54
C GLU A 405 14.47 -3.98 23.60
N THR A 406 15.38 -4.88 23.18
CA THR A 406 16.40 -5.44 24.09
C THR A 406 17.31 -4.35 24.67
N TYR A 407 17.65 -3.33 23.90
CA TYR A 407 18.45 -2.21 24.38
C TYR A 407 17.74 -1.41 25.50
N HIS A 408 16.44 -1.15 25.35
CA HIS A 408 15.65 -0.46 26.37
C HIS A 408 15.43 -1.31 27.61
N GLU A 409 15.14 -2.62 27.46
CA GLU A 409 15.02 -3.54 28.60
C GLU A 409 16.28 -3.61 29.47
N ARG A 410 17.45 -3.32 28.89
CA ARG A 410 18.75 -3.29 29.60
C ARG A 410 19.15 -1.90 30.10
N GLN A 411 18.36 -0.87 29.80
CA GLN A 411 18.55 0.50 30.30
C GLN A 411 17.72 0.77 31.57
N GLY A 412 16.57 0.10 31.71
CA GLY A 412 15.82 -0.03 32.96
C GLY A 412 16.42 -1.09 33.86
#